data_AF-A0A7V9HRZ6-F1
#
_entry.id   AF-A0A7V9HRZ6-F1
#
_cell.length_a   1.000
_cell.length_b   1.000
_cell.length_c   1.000
_cell.angle_alpha   90.00
_cell.angle_beta   90.00
_cell.angle_gamma   90.00
#
_symmetry.space_group_name_H-M   'P 1'
#
loop_
_entity.id
_entity.type
_entity.pdbx_description
1 polymer ?
#
loop_
_entity_poly.entity_id
_entity_poly.type
_entity_poly.pdbx_seq_one_letter_code
_entity_poly.pdbx_strand_id
1 'polypeptide(L)' 'MSGGKSGGSSAAGSMTVESGDSLWLIAERQLGADASTAAIASYVSELWDMNAGTIGTGDPNLILPGQSLQMPV' A
#
# COMPACT_ATOMS: atom_id res chain seq x y z
N MET A 1 16.29 29.46 6.92
CA MET A 1 17.31 28.46 6.52
C MET A 1 16.69 27.12 6.87
N SER A 2 15.82 26.57 6.00
CA SER A 2 16.16 25.73 4.84
C SER A 2 17.05 24.56 5.22
N GLY A 3 16.58 23.35 4.92
CA GLY A 3 17.48 22.30 4.44
C GLY A 3 17.31 20.94 5.07
N GLY A 4 16.53 20.09 4.39
CA GLY A 4 16.99 18.75 4.05
C GLY A 4 16.84 17.69 5.13
N LYS A 5 15.64 17.09 5.20
CA LYS A 5 15.44 15.78 5.82
C LYS A 5 16.05 14.73 4.89
N SER A 6 17.35 14.52 5.01
CA SER A 6 18.08 13.51 4.26
C SER A 6 17.72 12.11 4.76
N GLY A 7 17.17 11.31 3.85
CA GLY A 7 17.39 9.86 3.81
C GLY A 7 16.68 9.06 4.90
N GLY A 8 15.35 9.02 4.87
CA GLY A 8 14.66 7.84 5.37
C GLY A 8 14.74 6.77 4.29
N SER A 9 15.57 5.73 4.46
CA SER A 9 15.27 4.45 3.83
C SER A 9 13.79 4.18 4.08
N SER A 10 12.97 4.04 3.03
CA SER A 10 11.59 3.55 3.16
C SER A 10 11.68 2.23 3.91
N ALA A 11 11.52 2.27 5.23
CA ALA A 11 11.34 1.07 6.00
C ALA A 11 9.99 0.54 5.54
N ALA A 12 9.99 -0.65 4.94
CA ALA A 12 8.75 -1.36 4.60
C ALA A 12 7.85 -1.32 5.85
N GLY A 13 6.84 -0.45 5.81
CA GLY A 13 5.91 -0.25 6.91
C GLY A 13 4.86 -1.33 6.84
N SER A 14 4.42 -1.84 7.98
CA SER A 14 3.20 -2.64 8.03
C SER A 14 2.02 -1.74 8.37
N MET A 15 0.92 -1.85 7.63
CA MET A 15 -0.35 -1.22 8.03
C MET A 15 -1.40 -2.28 8.34
N THR A 16 -2.31 -1.96 9.24
CA THR A 16 -3.51 -2.77 9.46
C THR A 16 -4.63 -2.25 8.57
N VAL A 17 -5.27 -3.15 7.83
CA VAL A 17 -6.46 -2.85 7.01
C VAL A 17 -7.61 -2.45 7.92
N GLU A 18 -8.22 -1.30 7.65
CA GLU A 18 -9.43 -0.85 8.34
C GLU A 18 -10.69 -1.19 7.54
N SER A 19 -11.84 -1.14 8.20
CA SER A 19 -13.14 -1.33 7.54
C SER A 19 -13.37 -0.25 6.49
N GLY A 20 -13.52 -0.67 5.24
CA GLY A 20 -13.72 0.22 4.09
C GLY A 20 -12.45 0.52 3.29
N ASP A 21 -11.29 0.00 3.72
CA ASP A 21 -10.08 0.06 2.90
C ASP A 21 -10.17 -0.89 1.70
N SER A 22 -9.49 -0.50 0.64
CA SER A 22 -9.19 -1.34 -0.52
C SER A 22 -7.71 -1.16 -0.89
N LEU A 23 -7.12 -2.14 -1.59
CA LEU A 23 -5.73 -2.00 -2.05
C LEU A 23 -5.52 -0.72 -2.86
N TRP A 24 -6.51 -0.36 -3.67
CA TRP A 24 -6.51 0.87 -4.46
C TRP A 24 -6.45 2.12 -3.58
N LEU A 25 -7.33 2.20 -2.58
CA LEU A 25 -7.42 3.38 -1.71
C LEU A 25 -6.17 3.51 -0.81
N ILE A 26 -5.58 2.38 -0.41
CA ILE A 26 -4.28 2.33 0.27
C ILE A 26 -3.18 2.85 -0.64
N ALA A 27 -3.13 2.38 -1.89
CA ALA A 27 -2.14 2.83 -2.87
C ALA A 27 -2.28 4.33 -3.20
N GLU A 28 -3.51 4.85 -3.33
CA GLU A 28 -3.78 6.28 -3.50
C GLU A 28 -3.26 7.11 -2.32
N ARG A 29 -3.49 6.66 -1.08
CA ARG A 29 -2.98 7.33 0.12
C ARG A 29 -1.45 7.34 0.17
N GLN A 30 -0.82 6.24 -0.26
CA GLN A 30 0.62 6.08 -0.21
C GLN A 30 1.35 6.86 -1.30
N LEU A 31 0.83 6.85 -2.52
CA LEU A 31 1.40 7.59 -3.66
C LEU A 31 1.02 9.08 -3.65
N GLY A 32 -0.08 9.43 -2.99
CA GLY A 32 -0.61 10.79 -2.90
C GLY A 32 -1.61 11.13 -4.01
N ALA A 33 -2.30 12.26 -3.85
CA ALA A 33 -3.41 12.68 -4.72
C ALA A 33 -3.00 12.99 -6.18
N ASP A 34 -1.71 13.22 -6.43
CA ASP A 34 -1.17 13.50 -7.77
C ASP A 34 -0.79 12.21 -8.52
N ALA A 35 -0.95 11.04 -7.90
CA ALA A 35 -0.61 9.76 -8.51
C ALA A 35 -1.52 9.46 -9.71
N SER A 36 -0.90 9.09 -10.83
CA SER A 36 -1.65 8.62 -11.98
C SER A 36 -2.28 7.25 -11.69
N THR A 37 -3.43 6.98 -12.30
CA THR A 37 -4.12 5.67 -12.25
C THR A 37 -3.17 4.51 -12.60
N ALA A 38 -2.22 4.71 -13.53
CA ALA A 38 -1.24 3.70 -13.90
C ALA A 38 -0.25 3.41 -12.74
N ALA A 39 0.23 4.46 -12.06
CA ALA A 39 1.10 4.30 -10.90
C ALA A 39 0.39 3.58 -9.75
N ILE A 40 -0.88 3.94 -9.50
CA ILE A 40 -1.73 3.28 -8.50
C ILE A 40 -1.90 1.80 -8.85
N ALA A 41 -2.23 1.46 -10.10
CA ALA A 41 -2.39 0.08 -10.53
C ALA A 41 -1.10 -0.76 -10.38
N SER A 42 0.06 -0.17 -10.70
CA SER A 42 1.36 -0.82 -10.46
C SER A 42 1.61 -1.08 -8.98
N TYR A 43 1.36 -0.07 -8.12
CA TYR A 43 1.55 -0.20 -6.68
C TYR A 43 0.60 -1.22 -6.05
N VAL A 44 -0.67 -1.26 -6.49
CA VAL A 44 -1.66 -2.27 -6.08
C VAL A 44 -1.18 -3.68 -6.44
N SER A 45 -0.61 -3.85 -7.63
CA SER A 45 -0.11 -5.15 -8.09
C SER A 45 1.06 -5.63 -7.24
N GLU A 46 2.00 -4.74 -6.92
CA GLU A 46 3.14 -5.04 -6.04
C GLU A 46 2.68 -5.32 -4.59
N LEU A 47 1.75 -4.50 -4.09
CA LEU A 47 1.15 -4.67 -2.77
C LEU A 47 0.42 -6.02 -2.67
N TRP A 48 -0.29 -6.44 -3.71
CA TRP A 48 -0.91 -7.76 -3.77
C TRP A 48 0.13 -8.88 -3.78
N ASP A 49 1.13 -8.83 -4.65
CA ASP A 49 2.15 -9.89 -4.78
C ASP A 49 2.87 -10.13 -3.43
N MET A 50 3.25 -9.05 -2.75
CA MET A 50 3.89 -9.09 -1.43
C MET A 50 2.99 -9.68 -0.33
N ASN A 51 1.67 -9.53 -0.45
CA ASN A 51 0.71 -9.88 0.61
C ASN A 51 -0.23 -11.02 0.23
N ALA A 52 -0.07 -11.64 -0.93
CA ALA A 52 -0.99 -12.67 -1.44
C ALA A 52 -1.15 -13.83 -0.44
N GLY A 53 -0.07 -14.21 0.24
CA GLY A 53 -0.08 -15.22 1.30
C GLY A 53 -0.82 -14.79 2.57
N THR A 54 -0.85 -13.49 2.89
CA THR A 54 -1.56 -12.94 4.07
C THR A 54 -3.03 -12.66 3.75
N ILE A 55 -3.32 -12.15 2.56
CA ILE A 55 -4.69 -11.85 2.14
C ILE A 55 -5.46 -13.15 1.99
N GLY A 56 -4.89 -14.15 1.30
CA GLY A 56 -5.38 -15.53 1.28
C GLY A 56 -6.81 -15.72 0.71
N THR A 57 -7.43 -14.66 0.18
CA THR A 57 -8.79 -14.70 -0.38
C THR A 57 -8.82 -15.17 -1.84
N GLY A 58 -7.68 -15.08 -2.54
CA GLY A 58 -7.61 -15.29 -3.98
C GLY A 58 -8.21 -14.17 -4.83
N ASP A 59 -8.75 -13.12 -4.19
CA ASP A 59 -9.30 -11.93 -4.85
C ASP A 59 -8.56 -10.67 -4.36
N PRO A 60 -7.83 -9.96 -5.24
CA PRO A 60 -7.13 -8.73 -4.89
C PRO A 60 -8.05 -7.58 -4.49
N ASN A 61 -9.35 -7.66 -4.82
CA ASN A 61 -10.32 -6.66 -4.38
C ASN A 61 -10.88 -6.97 -2.98
N LEU A 62 -10.59 -8.15 -2.43
CA LEU A 62 -11.10 -8.59 -1.14
C LEU A 62 -9.98 -8.63 -0.09
N ILE A 63 -9.81 -7.50 0.59
CA ILE A 63 -9.04 -7.41 1.83
C ILE A 63 -9.98 -7.34 3.03
N LEU A 64 -9.55 -7.90 4.15
CA LEU A 64 -10.35 -8.01 5.37
C LEU A 64 -9.79 -7.07 6.45
N PRO A 65 -10.67 -6.38 7.20
CA PRO A 65 -10.26 -5.56 8.32
C PRO A 65 -9.47 -6.37 9.35
N GLY A 66 -8.39 -5.78 9.88
CA GLY A 66 -7.49 -6.42 10.83
C GLY A 66 -6.32 -7.18 10.19
N GLN A 67 -6.29 -7.34 8.86
CA GLN A 67 -5.12 -7.89 8.16
C GLN A 67 -3.94 -6.92 8.23
N SER A 68 -2.74 -7.43 8.51
CA SER A 68 -1.51 -6.64 8.50
C SER A 68 -0.84 -6.77 7.13
N LEU A 69 -0.91 -5.72 6.32
CA LEU A 69 -0.28 -5.66 5.00
C LEU A 69 1.12 -5.04 5.09
N GLN A 70 2.09 -5.64 4.42
CA GLN A 70 3.41 -5.09 4.19
C GLN A 70 3.36 -4.08 3.04
N MET A 71 3.85 -2.87 3.26
CA MET A 71 3.88 -1.82 2.25
C MET A 71 5.17 -1.87 1.41
N PRO A 72 5.06 -1.79 0.08
CA PRO A 72 6.20 -1.54 -0.81
C PRO A 72 6.92 -0.22 -0.48
N VAL A 73 8.23 -0.20 -0.73
CA VAL A 73 9.17 0.88 -0.38
C VAL A 73 9.30 1.97 -1.45
#